data_AF-A0A2M9NR85-F1
#
_entry.id   AF-A0A2M9NR85-F1
#
_cell.length_a   1.000
_cell.length_b   1.000
_cell.length_c   1.000
_cell.angle_alpha   90.00
_cell.angle_beta   90.00
_cell.angle_gamma   90.00
#
_symmetry.space_group_name_H-M   'P 1'
#
loop_
_entity.id
_entity.type
_entity.pdbx_description
1 polymer ?
#
loop_
_entity_poly.entity_id
_entity_poly.type
_entity_poly.pdbx_seq_one_letter_code
_entity_poly.pdbx_strand_id
1 'polypeptide(L)'
;MYYVISKKKMLQLLGAGLLAISLAACGDEGAKDSQSSTNKTDQTSNKDNQEEVKTRTITDAMGHKVTIPAKPKRVIASYLEDNLVTLGVKPVAQWSVKDGASIQGYLQKDLDGIPTIPHDLPFEA
;
A
#
# COMPACT_ATOMS: atom_id res chain seq x y z
N MET A 1 -34.02 -50.30 -14.94
CA MET A 1 -32.58 -50.56 -15.13
C MET A 1 -31.82 -49.55 -14.27
N TYR A 2 -31.36 -49.95 -13.08
CA TYR A 2 -30.70 -49.02 -12.15
C TYR A 2 -29.28 -48.74 -12.62
N TYR A 3 -28.95 -47.47 -12.82
CA TYR A 3 -27.63 -47.04 -13.28
C TYR A 3 -26.65 -47.09 -12.09
N VAL A 4 -25.79 -48.10 -12.06
CA VAL A 4 -24.75 -48.24 -11.02
C VAL A 4 -23.61 -47.28 -11.35
N ILE A 5 -23.63 -46.11 -10.72
CA ILE A 5 -22.55 -45.12 -10.84
C ILE A 5 -21.30 -45.68 -10.17
N SER A 6 -20.20 -45.74 -10.92
CA SER A 6 -18.89 -46.17 -10.44
C SER A 6 -18.42 -45.33 -9.23
N LYS A 7 -17.88 -45.98 -8.20
CA LYS A 7 -17.37 -45.33 -6.97
C LYS A 7 -16.40 -44.19 -7.26
N LYS A 8 -15.64 -44.26 -8.37
CA LYS A 8 -14.72 -43.20 -8.82
C LYS A 8 -15.46 -41.96 -9.35
N LYS A 9 -16.57 -42.17 -10.08
CA LYS A 9 -17.43 -41.08 -10.56
C LYS A 9 -18.27 -40.47 -9.44
N MET A 10 -18.66 -41.27 -8.45
CA MET A 10 -19.29 -40.76 -7.22
C MET A 10 -18.32 -39.91 -6.40
N LEU A 11 -17.04 -40.33 -6.29
CA LEU A 11 -16.01 -39.57 -5.57
C LEU A 11 -15.64 -38.26 -6.29
N GLN A 12 -15.64 -38.22 -7.63
CA GLN A 12 -15.42 -37.00 -8.41
C GLN A 12 -16.60 -36.00 -8.33
N LEU A 13 -17.84 -36.50 -8.31
CA LEU A 13 -19.02 -35.64 -8.15
C LEU A 13 -19.15 -35.05 -6.73
N LEU A 14 -18.68 -35.78 -5.70
CA LEU A 14 -18.63 -35.25 -4.32
C LEU A 14 -17.59 -34.13 -4.16
N GLY A 15 -16.43 -34.25 -4.82
CA GLY A 15 -15.35 -33.26 -4.73
C GLY A 15 -15.68 -31.92 -5.38
N ALA A 16 -16.42 -31.92 -6.49
CA ALA A 16 -16.85 -30.69 -7.16
C ALA A 16 -17.97 -29.95 -6.40
N GLY A 17 -18.79 -30.66 -5.61
CA GLY A 17 -19.85 -30.06 -4.80
C GLY A 17 -19.34 -29.33 -3.55
N LEU A 18 -18.24 -29.80 -2.95
CA LEU A 18 -17.70 -29.22 -1.71
C LEU A 18 -17.02 -27.85 -1.91
N LEU A 19 -16.60 -27.52 -3.14
CA LEU A 19 -15.91 -26.26 -3.45
C LEU A 19 -16.88 -25.07 -3.64
N ALA A 20 -18.17 -25.32 -3.80
CA ALA A 20 -19.18 -24.28 -4.11
C ALA A 20 -19.77 -23.61 -2.85
N ILE A 21 -19.49 -24.11 -1.65
CA ILE A 21 -20.13 -23.65 -0.39
C ILE A 21 -19.30 -22.58 0.34
N SER A 22 -18.08 -22.30 -0.09
CA SER A 22 -17.13 -21.42 0.62
C SER A 22 -17.38 -19.91 0.48
N LEU A 23 -18.39 -19.45 -0.28
CA LEU A 23 -18.57 -18.02 -0.60
C LEU A 23 -19.64 -17.28 0.24
N ALA A 24 -20.28 -17.93 1.22
CA ALA A 24 -21.37 -17.33 2.01
C ALA A 24 -20.97 -16.90 3.44
N ALA A 25 -19.69 -16.62 3.71
CA ALA A 25 -19.19 -16.26 5.05
C ALA A 25 -18.62 -14.84 5.16
N CYS A 26 -19.08 -13.90 4.34
CA CYS A 26 -18.88 -12.47 4.57
C CYS A 26 -20.24 -11.77 4.48
N GLY A 27 -20.97 -11.85 5.58
CA GLY A 27 -22.23 -11.14 5.83
C GLY A 27 -22.26 -10.80 7.31
N ASP A 28 -21.64 -9.67 7.66
CA ASP A 28 -21.74 -9.07 8.98
C ASP A 28 -22.99 -8.18 8.99
N GLU A 29 -24.01 -8.60 9.72
CA GLU A 29 -25.17 -7.78 10.07
C GLU A 29 -25.34 -7.81 11.60
N GLY A 30 -24.61 -6.93 12.27
CA GLY A 30 -24.86 -6.52 13.64
C GLY A 30 -25.73 -5.25 13.67
N ALA A 31 -26.94 -5.37 14.19
CA ALA A 31 -27.95 -4.31 14.23
C ALA A 31 -27.62 -3.18 15.24
N LYS A 32 -27.89 -1.95 14.78
CA LYS A 32 -28.47 -0.77 15.47
C LYS A 32 -28.15 -0.55 16.96
N ASP A 33 -27.46 0.56 17.23
CA ASP A 33 -28.03 1.59 18.11
C ASP A 33 -27.64 3.01 17.64
N SER A 34 -28.57 3.93 17.85
CA SER A 34 -28.54 5.32 17.43
C SER A 34 -27.76 6.16 18.44
N GLN A 35 -26.80 6.97 17.99
CA GLN A 35 -26.57 8.26 18.64
C GLN A 35 -26.16 9.31 17.62
N SER A 36 -27.04 10.32 17.56
CA SER A 36 -26.86 11.60 16.90
C SER A 36 -25.51 12.23 17.26
N SER A 37 -24.74 12.61 16.25
CA SER A 37 -23.80 13.72 16.34
C SER A 37 -23.72 14.36 14.96
N THR A 38 -24.60 15.34 14.77
CA THR A 38 -24.50 16.33 13.70
C THR A 38 -23.21 17.11 13.91
N ASN A 39 -22.13 16.73 13.21
CA ASN A 39 -21.04 17.66 12.92
C ASN A 39 -21.31 18.28 11.56
N LYS A 40 -22.16 19.30 11.57
CA LYS A 40 -21.94 20.45 10.69
C LYS A 40 -20.58 21.03 11.07
N THR A 41 -19.62 20.93 10.18
CA THR A 41 -18.51 21.88 10.18
C THR A 41 -18.50 22.55 8.83
N ASP A 42 -18.60 23.86 8.93
CA ASP A 42 -18.94 24.81 7.90
C ASP A 42 -18.10 24.65 6.62
N GLN A 43 -18.81 24.61 5.49
CA GLN A 43 -18.31 25.25 4.28
C GLN A 43 -18.15 26.75 4.56
N THR A 44 -17.04 27.11 5.20
CA THR A 44 -16.55 28.48 5.14
C THR A 44 -15.79 28.61 3.83
N SER A 45 -16.46 29.22 2.86
CA SER A 45 -15.82 29.77 1.67
C SER A 45 -14.94 30.96 2.09
N ASN A 46 -13.77 30.68 2.66
CA ASN A 46 -12.73 31.69 2.85
C ASN A 46 -11.90 31.80 1.59
N LYS A 47 -12.35 32.71 0.72
CA LYS A 47 -11.53 33.30 -0.32
C LYS A 47 -10.69 34.39 0.35
N ASP A 48 -9.63 34.00 1.05
CA ASP A 48 -8.63 34.95 1.53
C ASP A 48 -7.26 34.26 1.71
N ASN A 49 -6.25 34.83 1.05
CA ASN A 49 -4.83 34.46 1.04
C ASN A 49 -4.50 32.96 1.20
N GLN A 50 -4.26 32.28 0.08
CA GLN A 50 -3.51 31.03 0.07
C GLN A 50 -2.07 31.32 0.48
N GLU A 51 -1.81 31.45 1.78
CA GLU A 51 -0.50 31.09 2.31
C GLU A 51 -0.23 29.66 1.89
N GLU A 52 0.83 29.45 1.12
CA GLU A 52 1.23 28.13 0.68
C GLU A 52 1.45 27.26 1.91
N VAL A 53 0.55 26.27 2.10
CA VAL A 53 0.63 25.31 3.20
C VAL A 53 2.01 24.67 3.16
N LYS A 54 2.87 25.00 4.13
CA LYS A 54 4.28 24.59 4.12
C LYS A 54 4.46 23.10 4.43
N THR A 55 3.54 22.53 5.21
CA THR A 55 3.59 21.17 5.73
C THR A 55 2.22 20.52 5.75
N ARG A 56 2.18 19.19 5.70
CA ARG A 56 0.98 18.38 5.91
C ARG A 56 1.27 17.26 6.88
N THR A 57 0.26 16.87 7.66
CA THR A 57 0.34 15.71 8.55
C THR A 57 -0.37 14.54 7.91
N ILE A 58 0.29 13.38 7.87
CA ILE A 58 -0.24 12.13 7.34
C ILE A 58 -0.07 11.03 8.40
N THR A 59 -0.90 10.00 8.35
CA THR A 59 -0.71 8.79 9.17
C THR A 59 0.00 7.75 8.31
N ASP A 60 1.12 7.19 8.79
CA ASP A 60 1.84 6.14 8.07
C ASP A 60 1.19 4.75 8.22
N ALA A 61 1.76 3.74 7.58
CA ALA A 61 1.23 2.37 7.62
C ALA A 61 1.34 1.69 9.00
N MET A 62 2.16 2.25 9.91
CA MET A 62 2.32 1.78 11.29
C MET A 62 1.41 2.54 12.27
N GLY A 63 0.66 3.54 11.81
CA GLY A 63 -0.25 4.34 12.62
C GLY A 63 0.36 5.59 13.24
N HIS A 64 1.60 5.96 12.89
CA HIS A 64 2.22 7.17 13.40
C HIS A 64 1.73 8.40 12.65
N LYS A 65 1.54 9.52 13.37
CA LYS A 65 1.26 10.82 12.76
C LYS A 65 2.58 11.51 12.40
N VAL A 66 2.83 11.69 11.11
CA VAL A 66 4.07 12.27 10.57
C VAL A 66 3.77 13.59 9.88
N THR A 67 4.48 14.67 10.27
CA THR A 67 4.40 15.97 9.60
C THR A 67 5.52 16.09 8.56
N ILE A 68 5.16 16.25 7.30
CA ILE A 68 6.09 16.36 6.17
C ILE A 68 5.91 17.69 5.43
N PRO A 69 6.92 18.19 4.70
CA PRO A 69 6.75 19.33 3.80
C PRO A 69 5.68 19.06 2.75
N ALA A 70 4.91 20.08 2.36
CA ALA A 70 3.91 19.94 1.31
C ALA A 70 4.54 19.60 -0.06
N LYS A 71 5.79 20.07 -0.28
CA LYS A 71 6.60 19.83 -1.49
C LYS A 71 7.99 19.30 -1.10
N PRO A 72 8.13 18.00 -0.78
CA PRO A 72 9.42 17.43 -0.39
C PRO A 72 10.43 17.54 -1.54
N LYS A 73 11.69 17.87 -1.20
CA LYS A 73 12.79 18.05 -2.17
C LYS A 73 13.83 16.95 -2.15
N ARG A 74 13.85 16.15 -1.08
CA ARG A 74 14.78 15.05 -0.84
C ARG A 74 13.94 13.86 -0.41
N VAL A 75 13.75 12.91 -1.33
CA VAL A 75 12.91 11.72 -1.12
C VAL A 75 13.77 10.49 -1.32
N ILE A 76 13.56 9.48 -0.50
CA ILE A 76 14.17 8.16 -0.64
C ILE A 76 13.07 7.12 -0.44
N ALA A 77 13.17 6.00 -1.15
CA ALA A 77 12.29 4.85 -1.00
C ALA A 77 13.15 3.60 -1.14
N SER A 78 13.77 3.20 -0.04
CA SER A 78 14.71 2.08 0.00
C SER A 78 14.06 0.81 -0.56
N TYR A 79 14.64 0.23 -1.62
CA TYR A 79 14.14 -0.95 -2.34
C TYR A 79 12.77 -0.75 -3.04
N LEU A 80 12.25 0.48 -3.07
CA LEU A 80 10.95 0.85 -3.63
C LEU A 80 11.08 2.02 -4.63
N GLU A 81 12.27 2.20 -5.20
CA GLU A 81 12.63 3.31 -6.09
C GLU A 81 11.79 3.34 -7.37
N ASP A 82 11.25 2.20 -7.83
CA ASP A 82 10.27 2.10 -8.92
C ASP A 82 9.13 3.10 -8.79
N ASN A 83 8.59 3.24 -7.57
CA ASN A 83 7.45 4.11 -7.31
C ASN A 83 7.85 5.58 -7.50
N LEU A 84 9.07 5.94 -7.10
CA LEU A 84 9.59 7.29 -7.27
C LEU A 84 9.86 7.59 -8.74
N VAL A 85 10.53 6.68 -9.46
CA VAL A 85 10.79 6.82 -10.90
C VAL A 85 9.49 6.94 -11.69
N THR A 86 8.48 6.13 -11.35
CA THR A 86 7.14 6.19 -11.97
C THR A 86 6.47 7.56 -11.79
N LEU A 87 6.69 8.21 -10.64
CA LEU A 87 6.17 9.54 -10.34
C LEU A 87 7.07 10.68 -10.87
N GLY A 88 8.15 10.37 -11.59
CA GLY A 88 9.13 11.35 -12.07
C GLY A 88 9.96 11.98 -10.94
N VAL A 89 10.03 11.32 -9.78
CA VAL A 89 10.79 11.78 -8.61
C VAL A 89 12.14 11.05 -8.60
N LYS A 90 13.24 11.80 -8.65
CA LYS A 90 14.58 11.21 -8.50
C LYS A 90 14.90 11.00 -7.01
N PRO A 91 15.20 9.77 -6.56
CA PRO A 91 15.58 9.53 -5.17
C PRO A 91 16.94 10.15 -4.87
N VAL A 92 17.19 10.47 -3.59
CA VAL A 92 18.50 11.00 -3.15
C VAL A 92 19.55 9.91 -2.92
N ALA A 93 19.14 8.65 -2.81
CA ALA A 93 20.03 7.50 -2.75
C ALA A 93 19.34 6.24 -3.31
N GLN A 94 20.13 5.28 -3.75
CA GLN A 94 19.68 4.00 -4.29
C GLN A 94 20.07 2.86 -3.35
N TRP A 95 19.10 2.03 -2.99
CA TRP A 95 19.34 0.84 -2.18
C TRP A 95 20.34 -0.11 -2.85
N SER A 96 21.21 -0.68 -2.03
CA SER A 96 22.28 -1.56 -2.48
C SER A 96 22.60 -2.65 -1.46
N VAL A 97 23.20 -3.73 -1.96
CA VAL A 97 23.83 -4.79 -1.16
C VAL A 97 25.29 -4.97 -1.61
N LYS A 98 26.06 -5.74 -0.84
CA LYS A 98 27.49 -5.99 -1.10
C LYS A 98 28.28 -4.68 -1.22
N ASP A 99 28.12 -3.78 -0.24
CA ASP A 99 28.85 -2.50 -0.17
C ASP A 99 28.73 -1.65 -1.45
N GLY A 100 27.52 -1.57 -2.02
CA GLY A 100 27.25 -0.81 -3.24
C GLY A 100 27.48 -1.57 -4.54
N ALA A 101 28.05 -2.78 -4.51
CA ALA A 101 28.36 -3.54 -5.72
C ALA A 101 27.14 -4.15 -6.41
N SER A 102 25.99 -4.22 -5.73
CA SER A 102 24.76 -4.79 -6.27
C SER A 102 23.58 -3.88 -6.00
N ILE A 103 22.93 -3.45 -7.08
CA ILE A 103 21.85 -2.47 -7.15
C ILE A 103 20.73 -2.97 -8.09
N GLN A 104 19.63 -2.22 -8.19
CA GLN A 104 18.53 -2.52 -9.11
C GLN A 104 18.90 -2.15 -10.55
N GLY A 105 19.53 -3.09 -11.26
CA GLY A 105 20.11 -2.87 -12.60
C GLY A 105 19.10 -2.36 -13.63
N TYR A 106 17.84 -2.80 -13.56
CA TYR A 106 16.79 -2.38 -14.49
C TYR A 106 16.39 -0.89 -14.34
N LEU A 107 16.70 -0.27 -13.21
CA LEU A 107 16.42 1.15 -12.94
C LEU A 107 17.57 2.09 -13.36
N GLN A 108 18.69 1.57 -13.86
CA GLN A 108 19.86 2.40 -14.14
C GLN A 108 19.67 3.40 -15.27
N LYS A 109 18.68 3.19 -16.13
CA LYS A 109 18.26 4.22 -17.09
C LYS A 109 17.88 5.54 -16.40
N ASP A 110 17.32 5.48 -15.20
CA ASP A 110 16.78 6.64 -14.46
C ASP A 110 17.61 7.00 -13.23
N LEU A 111 18.31 6.01 -12.65
CA LEU A 111 19.04 6.13 -11.40
C LEU A 111 20.57 6.22 -11.56
N ASP A 112 21.09 6.28 -12.78
CA ASP A 112 22.53 6.46 -13.00
C ASP A 112 23.07 7.69 -12.24
N GLY A 113 24.22 7.48 -11.60
CA GLY A 113 24.91 8.47 -10.77
C GLY A 113 24.26 8.80 -9.42
N ILE A 114 23.19 8.10 -9.01
CA ILE A 114 22.63 8.24 -7.66
C ILE A 114 23.52 7.50 -6.66
N PRO A 115 23.93 8.14 -5.54
CA PRO A 115 24.75 7.49 -4.53
C PRO A 115 23.99 6.31 -3.89
N THR A 116 24.71 5.28 -3.48
CA THR A 116 24.10 4.09 -2.88
C THR A 116 23.89 4.25 -1.37
N ILE A 117 22.87 3.57 -0.84
CA ILE A 117 22.62 3.37 0.58
C ILE A 117 22.61 1.85 0.87
N PRO A 118 23.18 1.36 1.98
CA PRO A 118 23.25 -0.07 2.22
C PRO A 118 21.91 -0.63 2.72
N HIS A 119 21.70 -1.94 2.59
CA HIS A 119 20.45 -2.60 2.97
C HIS A 119 20.20 -2.71 4.48
N ASP A 120 21.23 -2.59 5.28
CA ASP A 120 21.28 -2.81 6.73
C ASP A 120 21.26 -1.49 7.48
N LEU A 121 20.37 -0.59 7.07
CA LEU A 121 20.14 0.65 7.77
C LEU A 121 19.66 0.40 9.19
N PRO A 122 20.04 1.28 10.14
CA PRO A 122 19.50 1.21 11.49
C PRO A 122 17.98 1.35 11.45
N PHE A 123 17.32 0.76 12.44
CA PHE A 123 15.87 0.91 12.58
C PHE A 123 15.50 2.39 12.74
N GLU A 124 14.59 2.86 11.90
CA GLU A 124 13.98 4.19 12.01
C GLU A 124 12.76 4.06 12.92
N ALA A 125 12.88 4.56 14.16
CA ALA A 125 11.84 4.56 15.19
C ALA A 125 11.30 5.97 15.45
#